data_AF-V5GQ32-F1
#
_entry.id   AF-V5GQ32-F1
#
_cell.length_a   1.000
_cell.length_b   1.000
_cell.length_c   1.000
_cell.angle_alpha   90.00
_cell.angle_beta   90.00
_cell.angle_gamma   90.00
#
_symmetry.space_group_name_H-M   'P 1'
#
loop_
_entity.id
_entity.type
_entity.pdbx_description
1 polymer ?
#
loop_
_entity_poly.entity_id
_entity_poly.type
_entity_poly.pdbx_seq_one_letter_code
_entity_poly.pdbx_strand_id
1 'polypeptide(L)'
;LRSVMLKEMHEKKSGLCQNSANGDLEIEMIFKLSEEELDSKISSVRVVPELDKISGPAKIVLFPGIEGFATVFENLTKVLGRAVALQYPADGRTTTVSKIVKSLAPVVEKLLTKDEPFTIVGYSFGVLIAAEIVNILESKGYAGTLICIDGAPLFSKTIMKNLNEESELFVQNSLIYQLLSCCIPLGELAKNKVDIFKCQTWEERVNLAIESVKKNAPLKADYLGL
;
A
#
# COMPACT_ATOMS: atom_id res chain seq x y z
N LEU A 1 -22.81 20.38 -28.53
CA LEU A 1 -22.38 20.98 -27.25
C LEU A 1 -21.96 19.92 -26.23
N ARG A 2 -22.82 18.96 -25.84
CA ARG A 2 -22.47 17.90 -24.87
C ARG A 2 -21.34 16.94 -25.32
N SER A 3 -21.25 16.61 -26.61
CA SER A 3 -20.18 15.73 -27.14
C SER A 3 -18.83 16.42 -27.31
N VAL A 4 -18.82 17.76 -27.43
CA VAL A 4 -17.58 18.56 -27.53
C VAL A 4 -16.94 18.71 -26.16
N MET A 5 -17.74 18.97 -25.11
CA MET A 5 -17.24 18.95 -23.72
C MET A 5 -16.66 17.58 -23.33
N LEU A 6 -17.26 16.46 -23.77
CA LEU A 6 -16.74 15.12 -23.47
C LEU A 6 -15.39 14.87 -24.16
N LYS A 7 -15.19 15.37 -25.38
CA LYS A 7 -13.89 15.30 -26.07
C LYS A 7 -12.85 16.21 -25.42
N GLU A 8 -13.20 17.44 -25.08
CA GLU A 8 -12.30 18.38 -24.39
C GLU A 8 -11.89 17.88 -23.00
N MET A 9 -12.79 17.19 -22.28
CA MET A 9 -12.45 16.54 -21.00
C MET A 9 -11.53 15.32 -21.18
N HIS A 10 -11.68 14.56 -22.27
CA HIS A 10 -10.80 13.44 -22.59
C HIS A 10 -9.41 13.93 -23.04
N GLU A 11 -9.34 15.00 -23.82
CA GLU A 11 -8.10 15.64 -24.27
C GLU A 11 -7.38 16.38 -23.12
N LYS A 12 -8.11 17.00 -22.18
CA LYS A 12 -7.53 17.54 -20.94
C LYS A 12 -6.98 16.44 -20.02
N LYS A 13 -7.65 15.28 -19.95
CA LYS A 13 -7.14 14.10 -19.22
C LYS A 13 -5.90 13.51 -19.88
N SER A 14 -5.87 13.42 -21.22
CA SER A 14 -4.68 12.93 -21.92
C SER A 14 -3.50 13.90 -21.85
N GLY A 15 -3.75 15.21 -21.80
CA GLY A 15 -2.72 16.24 -21.63
C GLY A 15 -2.07 16.26 -20.23
N LEU A 16 -2.79 15.86 -19.17
CA LEU A 16 -2.20 15.72 -17.83
C LEU A 16 -1.32 14.46 -17.67
N CYS A 17 -1.44 13.48 -18.57
CA CYS A 17 -0.69 12.24 -18.52
C CYS A 17 0.62 12.25 -19.33
N GLN A 18 1.01 13.38 -19.95
CA GLN A 18 2.21 13.44 -20.80
C GLN A 18 3.48 14.00 -20.15
N ASN A 19 3.48 14.25 -18.84
CA ASN A 19 4.75 14.42 -18.12
C ASN A 19 5.22 13.09 -17.55
N SER A 20 5.74 12.27 -18.46
CA SER A 20 6.66 11.17 -18.18
C SER A 20 7.84 11.70 -17.38
N ALA A 21 7.81 11.48 -16.07
CA ALA A 21 9.04 11.31 -15.30
C ALA A 21 9.15 9.81 -15.02
N ASN A 22 10.12 9.17 -15.66
CA ASN A 22 10.59 7.80 -15.43
C ASN A 22 11.19 7.62 -14.02
N GLY A 23 10.48 8.04 -12.98
CA GLY A 23 10.84 7.80 -11.58
C GLY A 23 10.08 6.58 -11.07
N ASP A 24 10.80 5.52 -10.73
CA ASP A 24 10.24 4.40 -9.98
C ASP A 24 9.71 4.91 -8.63
N LEU A 25 8.54 4.44 -8.21
CA LEU A 25 7.91 4.94 -6.99
C LEU A 25 8.64 4.38 -5.77
N GLU A 26 9.39 5.23 -5.09
CA GLU A 26 9.93 4.95 -3.76
C GLU A 26 8.79 4.89 -2.74
N ILE A 27 8.88 3.95 -1.82
CA ILE A 27 7.96 3.72 -0.70
C ILE A 27 8.75 3.43 0.58
N GLU A 28 10.05 3.75 0.57
CA GLU A 28 10.99 3.52 1.67
C GLU A 28 10.51 4.14 2.97
N MET A 29 10.03 5.39 2.90
CA MET A 29 9.53 6.11 4.07
C MET A 29 8.30 5.42 4.71
N ILE A 30 7.50 4.69 3.93
CA ILE A 30 6.31 4.00 4.43
C ILE A 30 6.68 2.68 5.11
N PHE A 31 7.61 1.92 4.52
CA PHE A 31 8.12 0.71 5.16
C PHE A 31 8.91 1.02 6.43
N LYS A 32 9.69 2.11 6.46
CA LYS A 32 10.41 2.58 7.67
C LYS A 32 9.48 2.86 8.84
N LEU A 33 8.31 3.44 8.59
CA LEU A 33 7.31 3.70 9.63
C LEU A 33 6.64 2.43 10.18
N SER A 34 6.83 1.28 9.52
CA SER A 34 6.30 -0.04 9.95
C SER A 34 7.35 -0.95 10.59
N GLU A 35 8.58 -0.47 10.80
CA GLU A 35 9.73 -1.29 11.25
C GLU A 35 9.56 -1.91 12.64
N GLU A 36 8.65 -1.43 13.49
CA GLU A 36 8.41 -2.04 14.81
C GLU A 36 7.77 -3.44 14.75
N GLU A 37 7.20 -3.86 13.61
CA GLU A 37 6.71 -5.24 13.42
C GLU A 37 7.67 -6.16 12.65
N LEU A 38 8.84 -5.64 12.26
CA LEU A 38 9.82 -6.41 11.50
C LEU A 38 10.78 -7.17 12.41
N ASP A 39 10.38 -8.37 12.81
CA ASP A 39 11.36 -9.37 13.21
C ASP A 39 12.32 -9.58 12.02
N SER A 40 13.62 -9.43 12.28
CA SER A 40 14.76 -9.46 11.34
C SER A 40 14.85 -10.68 10.38
N LYS A 41 13.86 -11.58 10.44
CA LYS A 41 13.72 -12.79 9.62
C LYS A 41 12.85 -12.62 8.38
N ILE A 42 12.14 -11.50 8.19
CA ILE A 42 11.27 -11.27 7.01
C ILE A 42 12.07 -10.66 5.84
N SER A 43 13.20 -11.30 5.50
CA SER A 43 14.02 -10.89 4.34
C SER A 43 13.45 -11.42 3.01
N SER A 44 12.57 -12.44 3.06
CA SER A 44 12.07 -13.17 1.90
C SER A 44 10.57 -12.93 1.65
N VAL A 45 10.17 -13.05 0.38
CA VAL A 45 8.76 -13.13 -0.03
C VAL A 45 8.11 -14.29 0.72
N ARG A 46 7.06 -14.01 1.49
CA ARG A 46 6.23 -15.03 2.15
C ARG A 46 5.00 -15.35 1.28
N VAL A 47 4.60 -16.61 1.32
CA VAL A 47 3.47 -17.16 0.55
C VAL A 47 2.46 -17.74 1.53
N VAL A 48 1.18 -17.42 1.37
CA VAL A 48 0.09 -17.93 2.23
C VAL A 48 -1.02 -18.57 1.38
N PRO A 49 -1.33 -19.87 1.54
CA PRO A 49 -0.56 -20.85 2.31
C PRO A 49 0.80 -21.15 1.66
N GLU A 50 1.72 -21.79 2.39
CA GLU A 50 3.04 -22.18 1.88
C GLU A 50 2.94 -23.05 0.62
N LEU A 51 3.95 -22.97 -0.26
CA LEU A 51 3.94 -23.60 -1.59
C LEU A 51 3.71 -25.11 -1.58
N ASP A 52 4.26 -25.80 -0.58
CA ASP A 52 4.15 -27.24 -0.37
C ASP A 52 2.73 -27.69 0.03
N LYS A 53 1.93 -26.77 0.57
CA LYS A 53 0.53 -27.01 0.96
C LYS A 53 -0.45 -26.86 -0.20
N ILE A 54 -0.01 -26.37 -1.35
CA ILE A 54 -0.86 -26.13 -2.51
C ILE A 54 -0.85 -27.38 -3.40
N SER A 55 -2.01 -28.03 -3.55
CA SER A 55 -2.16 -29.13 -4.49
C SER A 55 -2.36 -28.59 -5.92
N GLY A 56 -1.29 -28.66 -6.73
CA GLY A 56 -1.28 -28.18 -8.12
C GLY A 56 -0.96 -26.67 -8.26
N PRO A 57 -0.93 -26.12 -9.49
CA PRO A 57 -0.61 -24.72 -9.71
C PRO A 57 -1.66 -23.80 -9.08
N ALA A 58 -1.28 -22.60 -8.64
CA ALA A 58 -2.25 -21.62 -8.15
C ALA A 58 -3.22 -21.23 -9.27
N LYS A 59 -4.49 -21.03 -8.92
CA LYS A 59 -5.47 -20.39 -9.81
C LYS A 59 -5.74 -18.95 -9.45
N ILE A 60 -5.43 -18.55 -8.22
CA ILE A 60 -5.64 -17.19 -7.73
C ILE A 60 -4.38 -16.73 -7.00
N VAL A 61 -3.82 -15.58 -7.39
CA VAL A 61 -2.68 -14.95 -6.71
C VAL A 61 -3.09 -13.59 -6.19
N LEU A 62 -2.90 -13.34 -4.90
CA LEU A 62 -3.35 -12.14 -4.20
C LEU A 62 -2.18 -11.26 -3.77
N PHE A 63 -2.33 -9.95 -3.99
CA PHE A 63 -1.35 -8.91 -3.65
C PHE A 63 -1.95 -7.94 -2.62
N PRO A 64 -1.32 -7.78 -1.44
CA PRO A 64 -1.84 -7.01 -0.32
C PRO A 64 -1.72 -5.50 -0.56
N GLY A 65 -2.29 -4.70 0.35
CA GLY A 65 -2.16 -3.27 0.31
C GLY A 65 -0.75 -2.80 0.67
N ILE A 66 -0.67 -1.55 1.11
CA ILE A 66 0.61 -0.89 1.37
C ILE A 66 1.33 -1.46 2.60
N GLU A 67 0.57 -2.09 3.50
CA GLU A 67 1.07 -2.86 4.62
C GLU A 67 1.97 -4.02 4.18
N GLY A 68 1.77 -4.53 2.95
CA GLY A 68 2.60 -5.57 2.36
C GLY A 68 2.43 -6.98 2.93
N PHE A 69 1.61 -7.18 3.96
CA PHE A 69 1.40 -8.48 4.61
C PHE A 69 0.34 -9.33 3.92
N ALA A 70 0.69 -10.58 3.60
CA ALA A 70 -0.26 -11.55 3.01
C ALA A 70 -1.36 -12.00 3.99
N THR A 71 -1.18 -11.76 5.29
CA THR A 71 -2.09 -12.18 6.37
C THR A 71 -3.48 -11.57 6.24
N VAL A 72 -3.60 -10.39 5.59
CA VAL A 72 -4.89 -9.76 5.26
C VAL A 72 -5.83 -10.68 4.49
N PHE A 73 -5.28 -11.65 3.75
CA PHE A 73 -6.05 -12.62 2.96
C PHE A 73 -6.21 -13.99 3.62
N GLU A 74 -5.78 -14.22 4.86
CA GLU A 74 -5.82 -15.56 5.49
C GLU A 74 -7.20 -16.21 5.48
N ASN A 75 -8.25 -15.44 5.77
CA ASN A 75 -9.61 -15.95 5.74
C ASN A 75 -10.09 -16.22 4.32
N LEU A 76 -9.64 -15.40 3.37
CA LEU A 76 -10.02 -15.52 1.97
C LEU A 76 -9.35 -16.74 1.32
N THR A 77 -8.06 -16.98 1.59
CA THR A 77 -7.34 -18.15 1.03
C THR A 77 -7.83 -19.48 1.59
N LYS A 78 -8.44 -19.51 2.78
CA LYS A 78 -9.09 -20.71 3.34
C LYS A 78 -10.37 -21.12 2.59
N VAL A 79 -11.08 -20.15 2.01
CA VAL A 79 -12.35 -20.41 1.30
C VAL A 79 -12.19 -20.46 -0.22
N LEU A 80 -11.15 -19.82 -0.76
CA LEU A 80 -10.81 -19.86 -2.17
C LEU A 80 -9.93 -21.07 -2.50
N GLY A 81 -10.39 -21.94 -3.40
CA GLY A 81 -9.59 -23.08 -3.86
C GLY A 81 -8.36 -22.65 -4.67
N ARG A 82 -7.19 -23.21 -4.36
CA ARG A 82 -5.90 -22.95 -5.06
C ARG A 82 -5.53 -21.46 -5.10
N ALA A 83 -5.83 -20.73 -4.02
CA ALA A 83 -5.49 -19.33 -3.85
C ALA A 83 -4.23 -19.14 -3.02
N VAL A 84 -3.43 -18.14 -3.40
CA VAL A 84 -2.12 -17.87 -2.82
C VAL A 84 -1.93 -16.38 -2.64
N ALA A 85 -1.69 -15.93 -1.43
CA ALA A 85 -1.32 -14.54 -1.15
C ALA A 85 0.20 -14.37 -1.05
N LEU A 86 0.72 -13.31 -1.66
CA LEU A 86 2.15 -12.97 -1.65
C LEU A 86 2.41 -11.76 -0.76
N GLN A 87 3.36 -11.88 0.15
CA GLN A 87 3.84 -10.78 0.99
C GLN A 87 5.04 -10.10 0.36
N TYR A 88 5.08 -8.76 0.46
CA TYR A 88 6.20 -7.98 -0.08
C TYR A 88 7.48 -8.21 0.72
N PRO A 89 8.66 -8.21 0.07
CA PRO A 89 9.91 -8.28 0.80
C PRO A 89 10.05 -7.07 1.70
N ALA A 90 10.33 -7.32 2.97
CA ALA A 90 10.57 -6.28 3.96
C ALA A 90 12.07 -6.26 4.33
N ASP A 91 12.94 -6.33 3.33
CA ASP A 91 14.39 -6.41 3.53
C ASP A 91 15.08 -5.04 3.63
N GLY A 92 14.30 -3.96 3.79
CA GLY A 92 14.76 -2.57 3.83
C GLY A 92 15.35 -2.04 2.51
N ARG A 93 15.49 -2.88 1.47
CA ARG A 93 16.11 -2.53 0.18
C ARG A 93 15.12 -2.56 -0.98
N THR A 94 14.05 -3.35 -0.83
CA THR A 94 12.96 -3.50 -1.78
C THR A 94 11.90 -2.41 -1.57
N THR A 95 12.36 -1.17 -1.70
CA THR A 95 11.59 0.02 -1.33
C THR A 95 10.92 0.70 -2.51
N THR A 96 10.86 0.05 -3.68
CA THR A 96 10.22 0.63 -4.86
C THR A 96 9.27 -0.36 -5.53
N VAL A 97 8.28 0.17 -6.26
CA VAL A 97 7.35 -0.65 -7.04
C VAL A 97 8.09 -1.57 -8.00
N SER A 98 9.06 -1.07 -8.78
CA SER A 98 9.82 -1.94 -9.71
C SER A 98 10.61 -3.01 -8.97
N LYS A 99 11.23 -2.71 -7.83
CA LYS A 99 11.96 -3.72 -7.04
C LYS A 99 11.03 -4.79 -6.47
N ILE A 100 9.86 -4.41 -5.96
CA ILE A 100 8.83 -5.36 -5.51
C ILE A 100 8.38 -6.23 -6.68
N VAL A 101 8.04 -5.63 -7.82
CA VAL A 101 7.59 -6.39 -9.00
C VAL A 101 8.67 -7.35 -9.49
N LYS A 102 9.94 -6.90 -9.54
CA LYS A 102 11.08 -7.75 -9.92
C LYS A 102 11.30 -8.93 -8.98
N SER A 103 11.05 -8.77 -7.69
CA SER A 103 11.19 -9.86 -6.72
C SER A 103 10.01 -10.84 -6.78
N LEU A 104 8.79 -10.36 -7.06
CA LEU A 104 7.57 -11.18 -7.08
C LEU A 104 7.32 -11.88 -8.41
N ALA A 105 7.64 -11.27 -9.56
CA ALA A 105 7.34 -11.84 -10.89
C ALA A 105 7.85 -13.28 -11.06
N PRO A 106 9.11 -13.63 -10.69
CA PRO A 106 9.59 -15.00 -10.78
C PRO A 106 8.85 -15.98 -9.86
N VAL A 107 8.33 -15.51 -8.73
CA VAL A 107 7.53 -16.33 -7.81
C VAL A 107 6.16 -16.61 -8.42
N VAL A 108 5.52 -15.59 -8.99
CA VAL A 108 4.23 -15.70 -9.68
C VAL A 108 4.32 -16.64 -10.89
N GLU A 109 5.39 -16.54 -11.68
CA GLU A 109 5.62 -17.43 -12.82
C GLU A 109 5.78 -18.90 -12.42
N LYS A 110 6.32 -19.18 -11.23
CA LYS A 110 6.41 -20.54 -10.68
C LYS A 110 5.07 -21.05 -10.13
N LEU A 111 4.19 -20.14 -9.71
CA LEU A 111 2.88 -20.45 -9.17
C LEU A 111 1.85 -20.78 -10.27
N LEU A 112 2.01 -20.17 -11.44
CA LEU A 112 1.02 -20.23 -12.51
C LEU A 112 1.48 -21.14 -13.66
N THR A 113 0.51 -21.69 -14.37
CA THR A 113 0.73 -22.35 -15.67
C THR A 113 0.13 -21.49 -16.79
N LYS A 114 0.68 -21.60 -18.00
CA LYS A 114 0.11 -20.97 -19.20
C LYS A 114 -1.11 -21.70 -19.74
N ASP A 115 -1.27 -22.97 -19.38
CA ASP A 115 -2.28 -23.85 -19.96
C ASP A 115 -3.65 -23.74 -19.27
N GLU A 116 -3.72 -23.06 -18.13
CA GLU A 116 -4.96 -22.82 -17.40
C GLU A 116 -5.17 -21.31 -17.17
N PRO A 117 -6.42 -20.81 -17.26
CA PRO A 117 -6.72 -19.44 -16.86
C PRO A 117 -6.51 -19.28 -15.35
N PHE A 118 -5.95 -18.14 -14.96
CA PHE A 118 -5.72 -17.74 -13.58
C PHE A 118 -6.28 -16.35 -13.30
N THR A 119 -6.41 -16.03 -12.01
CA THR A 119 -6.85 -14.73 -11.53
C THR A 119 -5.74 -14.10 -10.69
N ILE A 120 -5.41 -12.86 -11.00
CA ILE A 120 -4.60 -11.98 -10.17
C ILE A 120 -5.56 -11.05 -9.41
N VAL A 121 -5.38 -10.92 -8.10
CA VAL A 121 -6.18 -10.03 -7.26
C VAL A 121 -5.26 -9.02 -6.59
N GLY A 122 -5.51 -7.73 -6.80
CA GLY A 122 -4.84 -6.66 -6.06
C GLY A 122 -5.80 -5.99 -5.09
N TYR A 123 -5.39 -5.80 -3.84
CA TYR A 123 -6.11 -5.00 -2.85
C TYR A 123 -5.39 -3.68 -2.61
N SER A 124 -6.10 -2.55 -2.65
CA SER A 124 -5.54 -1.23 -2.36
C SER A 124 -4.26 -0.99 -3.19
N PHE A 125 -3.12 -0.69 -2.57
CA PHE A 125 -1.82 -0.55 -3.23
C PHE A 125 -1.41 -1.78 -4.05
N GLY A 126 -1.81 -2.99 -3.66
CA GLY A 126 -1.54 -4.22 -4.40
C GLY A 126 -2.14 -4.26 -5.80
N VAL A 127 -3.11 -3.39 -6.12
CA VAL A 127 -3.56 -3.21 -7.51
C VAL A 127 -2.45 -2.68 -8.40
N LEU A 128 -1.60 -1.79 -7.89
CA LEU A 128 -0.46 -1.28 -8.65
C LEU A 128 0.55 -2.40 -8.93
N ILE A 129 0.89 -3.19 -7.91
CA ILE A 129 1.81 -4.32 -8.06
C ILE A 129 1.24 -5.37 -9.02
N ALA A 130 -0.03 -5.73 -8.84
CA ALA A 130 -0.74 -6.67 -9.67
C ALA A 130 -0.77 -6.25 -11.15
N ALA A 131 -1.02 -4.97 -11.45
CA ALA A 131 -1.04 -4.47 -12.82
C ALA A 131 0.31 -4.61 -13.51
N GLU A 132 1.41 -4.26 -12.84
CA GLU A 132 2.77 -4.41 -13.39
C GLU A 132 3.15 -5.89 -13.58
N ILE A 133 2.75 -6.76 -12.65
CA ILE A 133 2.95 -8.21 -12.78
C ILE A 133 2.15 -8.77 -13.97
N VAL A 134 0.88 -8.38 -14.12
CA VAL A 134 0.04 -8.81 -15.24
C VAL A 134 0.66 -8.37 -16.58
N ASN A 135 1.17 -7.15 -16.68
CA ASN A 135 1.86 -6.68 -17.89
C ASN A 135 3.08 -7.57 -18.25
N ILE A 136 3.87 -7.99 -17.24
CA ILE A 136 4.98 -8.94 -17.45
C ILE A 136 4.46 -10.31 -17.91
N LEU A 137 3.41 -10.83 -17.27
CA LEU A 137 2.82 -12.13 -17.62
C LEU A 137 2.24 -12.12 -19.04
N GLU A 138 1.49 -11.09 -19.41
CA GLU A 138 0.91 -10.90 -20.75
C GLU A 138 2.01 -10.86 -21.81
N SER A 139 3.11 -10.15 -21.57
CA SER A 139 4.27 -10.12 -22.49
C SER A 139 4.90 -11.49 -22.72
N LYS A 140 4.69 -12.44 -21.79
CA LYS A 140 5.16 -13.82 -21.85
C LYS A 140 4.10 -14.79 -22.37
N GLY A 141 2.93 -14.32 -22.79
CA GLY A 141 1.85 -15.12 -23.36
C GLY A 141 0.97 -15.82 -22.32
N TYR A 142 0.97 -15.37 -21.07
CA TYR A 142 -0.03 -15.79 -20.09
C TYR A 142 -1.35 -15.06 -20.35
N ALA A 143 -2.47 -15.73 -20.08
CA ALA A 143 -3.80 -15.15 -20.14
C ALA A 143 -4.55 -15.39 -18.83
N GLY A 144 -5.15 -14.35 -18.27
CA GLY A 144 -5.81 -14.42 -16.98
C GLY A 144 -6.76 -13.24 -16.74
N THR A 145 -7.28 -13.15 -15.51
CA THR A 145 -8.17 -12.07 -15.08
C THR A 145 -7.50 -11.24 -13.98
N LEU A 146 -7.56 -9.91 -14.08
CA LEU A 146 -7.15 -9.01 -13.00
C LEU A 146 -8.40 -8.51 -12.25
N ILE A 147 -8.44 -8.70 -10.93
CA ILE A 147 -9.46 -8.16 -10.04
C ILE A 147 -8.82 -7.08 -9.15
N CYS A 148 -9.45 -5.90 -9.11
CA CYS A 148 -9.01 -4.76 -8.31
C CYS A 148 -9.99 -4.53 -7.16
N ILE A 149 -9.55 -4.70 -5.91
CA ILE A 149 -10.34 -4.44 -4.71
C ILE A 149 -9.92 -3.08 -4.15
N ASP A 150 -10.81 -2.11 -4.24
CA ASP A 150 -10.64 -0.75 -3.68
C ASP A 150 -9.30 -0.08 -4.02
N GLY A 151 -8.77 -0.39 -5.20
CA GLY A 151 -7.50 0.16 -5.68
C GLY A 151 -7.70 1.40 -6.54
N ALA A 152 -6.93 2.44 -6.25
CA ALA A 152 -6.85 3.65 -7.06
C ALA A 152 -5.39 3.91 -7.48
N PRO A 153 -4.82 3.11 -8.40
CA PRO A 153 -3.38 3.14 -8.68
C PRO A 153 -2.85 4.52 -9.07
N LEU A 154 -3.59 5.33 -9.85
CA LEU A 154 -3.17 6.71 -10.17
C LEU A 154 -3.10 7.62 -8.94
N PHE A 155 -4.05 7.47 -8.02
CA PHE A 155 -4.10 8.23 -6.78
C PHE A 155 -2.97 7.80 -5.84
N SER A 156 -2.74 6.49 -5.70
CA SER A 156 -1.61 5.95 -4.94
C SER A 156 -0.26 6.45 -5.47
N LYS A 157 -0.06 6.45 -6.80
CA LYS A 157 1.15 7.00 -7.43
C LYS A 157 1.36 8.48 -7.08
N THR A 158 0.28 9.26 -7.12
CA THR A 158 0.33 10.70 -6.85
C THR A 158 0.65 11.00 -5.39
N ILE A 159 0.00 10.31 -4.45
CA ILE A 159 0.27 10.48 -3.02
C ILE A 159 1.70 10.07 -2.69
N MET A 160 2.16 8.92 -3.17
CA MET A 160 3.50 8.42 -2.87
C MET A 160 4.60 9.34 -3.39
N LYS A 161 4.43 9.86 -4.62
CA LYS A 161 5.34 10.85 -5.16
C LYS A 161 5.45 12.08 -4.26
N ASN A 162 4.29 12.63 -3.85
CA ASN A 162 4.27 13.80 -2.98
C ASN A 162 4.90 13.50 -1.61
N LEU A 163 4.68 12.31 -1.05
CA LEU A 163 5.27 11.93 0.23
C LEU A 163 6.80 11.83 0.15
N ASN A 164 7.37 11.31 -0.95
CA ASN A 164 8.83 11.20 -1.09
C ASN A 164 9.53 12.54 -1.35
N GLU A 165 8.81 13.50 -1.92
CA GLU A 165 9.34 14.86 -2.13
C GLU A 165 9.39 15.66 -0.82
N GLU A 166 8.66 15.21 0.21
CA GLU A 166 8.60 15.85 1.52
C GLU A 166 9.64 15.31 2.50
N SER A 167 10.06 16.16 3.44
CA SER A 167 10.95 15.72 4.53
C SER A 167 10.23 14.74 5.46
N GLU A 168 10.96 13.75 5.98
CA GLU A 168 10.43 12.80 6.97
C GLU A 168 9.75 13.52 8.15
N LEU A 169 10.36 14.60 8.63
CA LEU A 169 9.81 15.44 9.69
C LEU A 169 8.45 16.05 9.31
N PHE A 170 8.30 16.53 8.08
CA PHE A 170 7.02 17.06 7.59
C PHE A 170 5.95 15.97 7.55
N VAL A 171 6.31 14.77 7.10
CA VAL A 171 5.39 13.64 7.02
C VAL A 171 4.96 13.18 8.42
N GLN A 172 5.90 13.02 9.35
CA GLN A 172 5.61 12.68 10.75
C GLN A 172 4.67 13.71 11.39
N ASN A 173 4.95 15.01 11.20
CA ASN A 173 4.12 16.10 11.72
C ASN A 173 2.71 16.06 11.10
N SER A 174 2.62 15.90 9.78
CA SER A 174 1.36 15.89 9.04
C SER A 174 0.50 14.68 9.43
N LEU A 175 1.11 13.50 9.58
CA LEU A 175 0.43 12.29 9.99
C LEU A 175 -0.19 12.44 11.40
N ILE A 176 0.62 12.88 12.38
CA ILE A 176 0.13 13.08 13.74
C ILE A 176 -0.97 14.14 13.78
N TYR A 177 -0.79 15.25 13.07
CA TYR A 177 -1.79 16.30 13.00
C TYR A 177 -3.13 15.80 12.39
N GLN A 178 -3.06 14.99 11.34
CA GLN A 178 -4.23 14.40 10.71
C GLN A 178 -4.92 13.39 11.64
N LEU A 179 -4.18 12.51 12.31
CA LEU A 179 -4.75 11.57 13.28
C LEU A 179 -5.45 12.29 14.43
N LEU A 180 -4.84 13.33 14.98
CA LEU A 180 -5.47 14.15 16.00
C LEU A 180 -6.75 14.82 15.49
N SER A 181 -6.80 15.28 14.24
CA SER A 181 -8.01 15.87 13.66
C SER A 181 -9.22 14.93 13.64
N CYS A 182 -8.98 13.61 13.65
CA CYS A 182 -10.03 12.60 13.75
C CYS A 182 -10.47 12.33 15.20
N CYS A 183 -9.63 12.64 16.19
CA CYS A 183 -9.81 12.23 17.58
C CYS A 183 -10.23 13.38 18.51
N ILE A 184 -9.86 14.63 18.19
CA ILE A 184 -10.10 15.80 19.05
C ILE A 184 -10.78 16.93 18.27
N PRO A 185 -11.52 17.83 18.96
CA PRO A 185 -12.13 18.99 18.31
C PRO A 185 -11.10 19.90 17.63
N LEU A 186 -11.45 20.45 16.46
CA LEU A 186 -10.59 21.33 15.66
C LEU A 186 -10.01 22.52 16.47
N GLY A 187 -10.77 23.06 17.42
CA GLY A 187 -10.33 24.14 18.29
C GLY A 187 -9.17 23.75 19.22
N GLU A 188 -9.14 22.51 19.70
CA GLU A 188 -8.03 21.99 20.52
C GLU A 188 -6.86 21.55 19.65
N LEU A 189 -7.12 21.01 18.46
CA LEU A 189 -6.09 20.67 17.47
C LEU A 189 -5.23 21.89 17.11
N ALA A 190 -5.87 23.03 16.86
CA ALA A 190 -5.17 24.27 16.50
C ALA A 190 -4.19 24.74 17.58
N LYS A 191 -4.49 24.51 18.86
CA LYS A 191 -3.62 24.87 19.99
C LYS A 191 -2.37 24.00 20.06
N ASN A 192 -2.51 22.71 19.75
CA ASN A 192 -1.40 21.75 19.82
C ASN A 192 -0.47 21.79 18.60
N LYS A 193 -0.86 22.49 17.51
CA LYS A 193 -0.10 22.52 16.25
C LYS A 193 1.36 22.93 16.45
N VAL A 194 1.60 24.00 17.22
CA VAL A 194 2.96 24.55 17.40
C VAL A 194 3.83 23.58 18.20
N ASP A 195 3.26 22.92 19.20
CA ASP A 195 4.02 22.04 20.09
C ASP A 195 4.39 20.73 19.39
N ILE A 196 3.47 20.14 18.61
CA ILE A 196 3.72 18.95 17.77
C ILE A 196 4.86 19.20 16.77
N PHE A 197 4.89 20.39 16.16
CA PHE A 197 5.90 20.75 15.16
C PHE A 197 7.26 21.07 15.77
N LYS A 198 7.34 21.31 17.08
CA LYS A 198 8.60 21.53 17.82
C LYS A 198 9.25 20.24 18.31
N CYS A 199 8.49 19.15 18.43
CA CYS A 199 9.02 17.85 18.85
C CYS A 199 10.18 17.43 17.96
N GLN A 200 11.27 16.97 18.58
CA GLN A 200 12.49 16.57 17.87
C GLN A 200 12.51 15.08 17.56
N THR A 201 11.82 14.27 18.36
CA THR A 201 11.75 12.81 18.19
C THR A 201 10.33 12.36 17.85
N TRP A 202 10.24 11.19 17.21
CA TRP A 202 8.96 10.52 16.96
C TRP A 202 8.20 10.24 18.26
N GLU A 203 8.90 9.70 19.25
CA GLU A 203 8.32 9.32 20.55
C GLU A 203 7.76 10.51 21.33
N GLU A 204 8.48 11.64 21.34
CA GLU A 204 7.99 12.89 21.95
C GLU A 204 6.67 13.34 21.29
N ARG A 205 6.62 13.26 19.96
CA ARG A 205 5.46 13.66 19.16
C ARG A 205 4.24 12.76 19.41
N VAL A 206 4.46 11.45 19.46
CA VAL A 206 3.41 10.45 19.76
C VAL A 206 2.88 10.63 21.17
N ASN A 207 3.77 10.77 22.16
CA ASN A 207 3.36 10.96 23.56
C ASN A 207 2.52 12.24 23.73
N LEU A 208 2.94 13.35 23.11
CA LEU A 208 2.17 14.59 23.13
C LEU A 208 0.78 14.42 22.47
N ALA A 209 0.71 13.69 21.35
CA ALA A 209 -0.55 13.39 20.68
C ALA A 209 -1.49 12.56 21.57
N ILE A 210 -0.97 11.50 22.21
CA ILE A 210 -1.73 10.66 23.14
C ILE A 210 -2.28 11.50 24.30
N GLU A 211 -1.46 12.34 24.92
CA GLU A 211 -1.90 13.21 26.02
C GLU A 211 -2.98 14.20 25.57
N SER A 212 -2.86 14.73 24.34
CA SER A 212 -3.89 15.61 23.77
C SER A 212 -5.21 14.89 23.54
N VAL A 213 -5.17 13.64 23.04
CA VAL A 213 -6.37 12.79 22.90
C VAL A 213 -6.99 12.51 24.26
N LYS A 214 -6.20 12.06 25.25
CA LYS A 214 -6.69 11.78 26.61
C LYS A 214 -7.41 12.97 27.23
N LYS A 215 -6.90 14.18 27.00
CA LYS A 215 -7.45 15.42 27.56
C LYS A 215 -8.67 15.95 26.81
N ASN A 216 -8.68 15.83 25.48
CA ASN A 216 -9.60 16.60 24.63
C ASN A 216 -10.55 15.74 23.79
N ALA A 217 -10.40 14.41 23.77
CA ALA A 217 -11.29 13.55 23.01
C ALA A 217 -12.72 13.62 23.58
N PRO A 218 -13.75 13.73 22.73
CA PRO A 218 -15.14 13.74 23.17
C PRO A 218 -15.63 12.36 23.65
N LEU A 219 -14.86 11.29 23.40
CA LEU A 219 -15.15 9.93 23.82
C LEU A 219 -14.52 9.64 25.20
N LYS A 220 -15.19 8.81 26.01
CA LYS A 220 -14.62 8.34 27.29
C LYS A 220 -13.32 7.58 27.01
N ALA A 221 -12.27 7.88 27.79
CA ALA A 221 -10.92 7.29 27.67
C ALA A 221 -10.93 5.75 27.57
N ASP A 222 -11.87 5.09 28.26
CA ASP A 222 -12.03 3.63 28.27
C ASP A 222 -12.26 2.99 26.89
N TYR A 223 -12.76 3.73 25.89
CA TYR A 223 -12.97 3.22 24.52
C TYR A 223 -11.72 3.27 23.66
N LEU A 224 -10.70 4.03 24.07
CA LEU A 224 -9.51 4.27 23.26
C LEU A 224 -8.37 3.31 23.59
N GLY A 225 -8.48 2.51 24.65
CA GLY A 225 -7.43 1.58 25.07
C GLY A 225 -6.11 2.28 25.46
N LEU A 226 -6.20 3.56 25.83
CA LEU A 226 -5.09 4.47 26.13
C LEU A 226 -4.87 4.67 27.63
#